data_AF-A0A352IQ73-F1
#
_entry.id   AF-A0A352IQ73-F1
#
_cell.length_a   1.000
_cell.length_b   1.000
_cell.length_c   1.000
_cell.angle_alpha   90.00
_cell.angle_beta   90.00
_cell.angle_gamma   90.00
#
_symmetry.space_group_name_H-M   'P 1'
#
loop_
_entity.id
_entity.type
_entity.pdbx_description
1 polymer ?
#
loop_
_entity_poly.entity_id
_entity_poly.type
_entity_poly.pdbx_seq_one_letter_code
_entity_poly.pdbx_strand_id
1 'polypeptide(L)'
;HRATDRGVTPTSEEQRQMEALLEEALQEGFIGLSTMCLKWDKVDGDREWSKSLPSTYARRREVSRLNALLRRYGRVHQGAPNAANPLQVTQYLKETLGWLRKPLKTTLIAMIDLKGNPTVKPMASLVGWLANSFGGNFHWQLLPT
;
A
#
# COMPACT_ATOMS: atom_id res chain seq x y z
N HIS A 1 -18.74 -6.50 -7.01
CA HIS A 1 -18.52 -6.34 -8.45
C HIS A 1 -17.72 -5.09 -8.83
N ARG A 2 -18.24 -3.88 -8.59
CA ARG A 2 -17.59 -2.62 -9.02
C ARG A 2 -16.14 -2.44 -8.53
N ALA A 3 -15.84 -2.83 -7.30
CA ALA A 3 -14.51 -2.65 -6.70
C ALA A 3 -13.41 -3.58 -7.28
N THR A 4 -13.79 -4.57 -8.09
CA THR A 4 -12.89 -5.51 -8.78
C THR A 4 -12.91 -5.34 -10.30
N ASP A 5 -13.33 -4.15 -10.77
CA ASP A 5 -13.36 -3.77 -12.17
C ASP A 5 -12.38 -2.62 -12.43
N ARG A 6 -11.49 -2.77 -13.42
CA ARG A 6 -10.49 -1.75 -13.78
C ARG A 6 -11.11 -0.53 -14.46
N GLY A 7 -12.25 -0.71 -15.12
CA GLY A 7 -12.98 0.36 -15.80
C GLY A 7 -13.66 1.32 -14.82
N VAL A 8 -13.89 0.88 -13.58
CA VAL A 8 -14.64 1.64 -12.59
C VAL A 8 -13.70 2.44 -11.70
N THR A 9 -14.13 3.66 -11.34
CA THR A 9 -13.54 4.46 -10.27
C THR A 9 -14.56 4.78 -9.21
N PRO A 10 -14.16 4.96 -7.93
CA PRO A 10 -15.05 5.47 -6.92
C PRO A 10 -15.58 6.84 -7.34
N THR A 11 -16.86 7.07 -7.09
CA THR A 11 -17.47 8.38 -7.19
C THR A 11 -16.87 9.32 -6.13
N SER A 12 -17.12 10.62 -6.28
CA SER A 12 -16.67 11.59 -5.27
C SER A 12 -17.28 11.32 -3.89
N GLU A 13 -18.50 10.80 -3.84
CA GLU A 13 -19.18 10.42 -2.60
C GLU A 13 -18.55 9.19 -1.96
N GLU A 14 -18.36 8.12 -2.73
CA GLU A 14 -17.69 6.89 -2.25
C GLU A 14 -16.28 7.19 -1.74
N GLN A 15 -15.53 8.05 -2.42
CA GLN A 15 -14.19 8.46 -1.97
C GLN A 15 -14.24 9.26 -0.67
N ARG A 16 -15.20 10.18 -0.50
CA ARG A 16 -15.41 10.90 0.77
C ARG A 16 -15.80 9.95 1.90
N GLN A 17 -16.62 8.95 1.61
CA GLN A 17 -17.02 7.95 2.57
C GLN A 17 -15.83 7.11 3.05
N MET A 18 -14.96 6.65 2.13
CA MET A 18 -13.73 5.95 2.49
C MET A 18 -12.79 6.81 3.34
N GLU A 19 -12.70 8.11 3.04
CA GLU A 19 -11.92 9.07 3.83
C GLU A 19 -12.50 9.28 5.22
N ALA A 20 -13.82 9.41 5.35
CA ALA A 20 -14.49 9.58 6.63
C ALA A 20 -14.30 8.34 7.53
N LEU A 21 -14.50 7.13 6.96
CA LEU A 21 -14.30 5.88 7.69
C LEU A 21 -12.84 5.70 8.13
N LEU A 22 -11.88 6.06 7.27
CA LEU A 22 -10.47 6.02 7.65
C LEU A 22 -10.19 7.05 8.74
N GLU A 23 -10.64 8.29 8.59
CA GLU A 23 -10.44 9.35 9.57
C GLU A 23 -10.99 8.97 10.95
N GLU A 24 -12.21 8.41 11.00
CA GLU A 24 -12.82 7.85 12.20
C GLU A 24 -11.92 6.77 12.82
N ALA A 25 -11.51 5.76 12.05
CA ALA A 25 -10.64 4.70 12.56
C ALA A 25 -9.32 5.25 13.13
N LEU A 26 -8.73 6.27 12.50
CA LEU A 26 -7.49 6.90 12.99
C LEU A 26 -7.70 7.69 14.29
N GLN A 27 -8.88 8.30 14.47
CA GLN A 27 -9.30 8.98 15.70
C GLN A 27 -9.53 7.96 16.83
N GLU A 28 -10.13 6.81 16.51
CA GLU A 28 -10.34 5.68 17.43
C GLU A 28 -9.04 4.91 17.77
N GLY A 29 -7.89 5.37 17.27
CA GLY A 29 -6.58 4.84 17.68
C GLY A 29 -6.00 3.76 16.76
N PHE A 30 -6.58 3.53 15.59
CA PHE A 30 -5.98 2.63 14.60
C PHE A 30 -4.60 3.15 14.18
N ILE A 31 -3.66 2.22 14.02
CA ILE A 31 -2.24 2.52 13.76
C ILE A 31 -1.97 2.93 12.30
N GLY A 32 -2.93 2.69 11.39
CA GLY A 32 -2.72 2.90 9.98
C GLY A 32 -3.74 2.25 9.06
N LEU A 33 -3.35 2.14 7.79
CA LEU A 33 -4.07 1.49 6.71
C LEU A 33 -3.19 0.40 6.09
N SER A 34 -3.79 -0.74 5.74
CA SER A 34 -3.14 -1.80 4.98
C SER A 34 -3.74 -1.92 3.59
N THR A 35 -2.90 -2.06 2.56
CA THR A 35 -3.33 -2.29 1.17
C THR A 35 -2.67 -3.55 0.62
N MET A 36 -3.51 -4.46 0.12
CA MET A 36 -3.06 -5.75 -0.41
C MET A 36 -3.18 -5.76 -1.94
N CYS A 37 -2.06 -5.73 -2.64
CA CYS A 37 -2.01 -5.65 -4.10
C CYS A 37 -1.40 -6.89 -4.76
N LEU A 38 -1.33 -8.00 -4.02
CA LEU A 38 -0.88 -9.29 -4.53
C LEU A 38 -1.94 -9.87 -5.47
N LYS A 39 -1.54 -10.21 -6.69
CA LYS A 39 -2.46 -10.80 -7.68
C LYS A 39 -2.87 -12.24 -7.34
N TRP A 40 -2.09 -12.89 -6.47
CA TRP A 40 -2.33 -14.23 -5.98
C TRP A 40 -3.45 -14.28 -4.95
N ASP A 41 -3.67 -13.20 -4.21
CA ASP A 41 -4.76 -13.11 -3.24
C ASP A 41 -6.09 -12.95 -3.98
N LYS A 42 -6.96 -13.94 -3.81
CA LYS A 42 -8.23 -14.02 -4.52
C LYS A 42 -9.41 -13.77 -3.60
N VAL A 43 -10.42 -13.09 -4.14
CA VAL A 43 -11.74 -12.98 -3.52
C VAL A 43 -12.41 -14.35 -3.59
N ASP A 44 -12.93 -14.78 -2.45
CA ASP A 44 -13.71 -16.01 -2.32
C ASP A 44 -15.23 -15.72 -2.37
N GLY A 45 -16.04 -16.78 -2.52
CA GLY A 45 -17.49 -16.72 -2.62
C GLY A 45 -18.02 -16.42 -4.03
N ASP A 46 -19.35 -16.30 -4.15
CA ASP A 46 -20.02 -16.43 -5.46
C ASP A 46 -20.03 -15.17 -6.32
N ARG A 47 -19.65 -14.00 -5.78
CA ARG A 47 -19.77 -12.72 -6.47
C ARG A 47 -18.61 -12.45 -7.44
N GLU A 48 -17.39 -12.60 -6.97
CA GLU A 48 -16.18 -12.22 -7.70
C GLU A 48 -15.07 -13.25 -7.55
N TRP A 49 -15.47 -14.51 -7.57
CA TRP A 49 -14.60 -15.65 -7.39
C TRP A 49 -13.34 -15.56 -8.28
N SER A 50 -12.19 -15.83 -7.69
CA SER A 50 -10.88 -15.85 -8.38
C SER A 50 -10.40 -14.50 -8.94
N LYS A 51 -11.13 -13.39 -8.71
CA LYS A 51 -10.60 -12.03 -8.95
C LYS A 51 -9.63 -11.62 -7.84
N SER A 52 -8.73 -10.70 -8.16
CA SER A 52 -7.78 -10.19 -7.15
C SER A 52 -8.51 -9.33 -6.12
N LEU A 53 -7.89 -9.06 -4.97
CA LEU A 53 -8.49 -8.19 -3.96
C LEU A 53 -8.75 -6.76 -4.49
N PRO A 54 -9.82 -6.07 -4.02
CA PRO A 54 -10.20 -4.74 -4.49
C PRO A 54 -9.08 -3.69 -4.50
N SER A 55 -8.17 -3.71 -3.52
CA SER A 55 -7.00 -2.81 -3.46
C SER A 55 -6.05 -2.96 -4.65
N THR A 56 -6.06 -4.11 -5.34
CA THR A 56 -5.31 -4.32 -6.61
C THR A 56 -5.85 -3.46 -7.75
N TYR A 57 -7.11 -3.03 -7.68
CA TYR A 57 -7.79 -2.20 -8.69
C TYR A 57 -7.79 -0.71 -8.33
N ALA A 58 -7.42 -0.37 -7.09
CA ALA A 58 -7.41 1.01 -6.60
C ALA A 58 -6.45 1.89 -7.41
N ARG A 59 -6.91 3.09 -7.76
CA ARG A 59 -6.10 4.02 -8.57
C ARG A 59 -5.15 4.82 -7.67
N ARG A 60 -4.04 5.29 -8.25
CA ARG A 60 -3.06 6.13 -7.54
C ARG A 60 -3.69 7.35 -6.85
N ARG A 61 -4.68 7.97 -7.47
CA ARG A 61 -5.36 9.16 -6.91
C ARG A 61 -6.19 8.83 -5.67
N GLU A 62 -6.84 7.67 -5.64
CA GLU A 62 -7.62 7.18 -4.51
C GLU A 62 -6.71 6.90 -3.31
N VAL A 63 -5.67 6.09 -3.53
CA VAL A 63 -4.69 5.74 -2.49
C VAL A 63 -3.95 6.98 -1.96
N SER A 64 -3.61 7.93 -2.84
CA SER A 64 -2.93 9.17 -2.44
C SER A 64 -3.77 10.05 -1.50
N ARG A 65 -5.10 10.07 -1.67
CA ARG A 65 -6.01 10.81 -0.78
C ARG A 65 -6.08 10.15 0.60
N LEU A 66 -6.18 8.82 0.67
CA LEU A 66 -6.13 8.09 1.95
C LEU A 66 -4.77 8.28 2.65
N ASN A 67 -3.68 8.26 1.89
CA ASN A 67 -2.33 8.53 2.40
C ASN A 67 -2.16 9.95 2.93
N ALA A 68 -2.93 10.91 2.43
CA ALA A 68 -2.92 12.26 2.99
C ALA A 68 -3.46 12.27 4.43
N LEU A 69 -4.49 11.47 4.73
CA LEU A 69 -4.99 11.30 6.09
C LEU A 69 -3.95 10.62 6.99
N LEU A 70 -3.37 9.50 6.56
CA LEU A 70 -2.31 8.82 7.33
C LEU A 70 -1.16 9.78 7.67
N ARG A 71 -0.74 10.60 6.70
CA ARG A 71 0.29 11.62 6.90
C ARG A 71 -0.14 12.71 7.89
N ARG A 72 -1.39 13.17 7.83
CA ARG A 72 -1.97 14.17 8.75
C ARG A 72 -1.98 13.66 10.18
N TYR A 73 -2.36 12.40 10.38
CA TYR A 73 -2.44 11.74 11.69
C TYR A 73 -1.12 11.07 12.14
N GLY A 74 -0.06 11.11 11.33
CA GLY A 74 1.25 10.52 11.66
C GLY A 74 1.23 8.98 11.75
N ARG A 75 0.35 8.33 10.99
CA ARG A 75 0.04 6.89 10.97
C ARG A 75 0.74 6.16 9.82
N VAL A 76 0.66 4.83 9.84
CA VAL A 76 1.43 3.95 8.95
C VAL A 76 0.61 3.48 7.75
N HIS A 77 1.22 3.43 6.57
CA HIS A 77 0.71 2.66 5.44
C HIS A 77 1.49 1.35 5.34
N GLN A 78 0.82 0.22 5.52
CA GLN A 78 1.34 -1.10 5.20
C GLN A 78 0.91 -1.51 3.79
N GLY A 79 1.86 -1.67 2.87
CA GLY A 79 1.58 -2.15 1.51
C GLY A 79 2.11 -3.56 1.29
N ALA A 80 1.42 -4.36 0.49
CA ALA A 80 1.95 -5.61 -0.06
C ALA A 80 2.14 -5.44 -1.58
N PRO A 81 3.35 -5.04 -2.02
CA PRO A 81 3.60 -4.83 -3.44
C PRO A 81 3.73 -6.19 -4.13
N ASN A 82 3.19 -6.30 -5.33
CA ASN A 82 3.49 -7.45 -6.19
C ASN A 82 4.97 -7.40 -6.59
N ALA A 83 5.77 -8.40 -6.19
CA ALA A 83 7.22 -8.40 -6.42
C ALA A 83 7.58 -8.45 -7.92
N ALA A 84 6.67 -8.95 -8.75
CA ALA A 84 6.85 -8.97 -10.20
C ALA A 84 6.68 -7.60 -10.88
N ASN A 85 6.23 -6.56 -10.16
CA ASN A 85 6.05 -5.22 -10.74
C ASN A 85 6.83 -4.13 -9.98
N PRO A 86 8.09 -3.86 -10.37
CA PRO A 86 8.92 -2.84 -9.73
C PRO A 86 8.32 -1.42 -9.78
N LEU A 87 7.41 -1.14 -10.73
CA LEU A 87 6.72 0.16 -10.82
C LEU A 87 5.73 0.41 -9.67
N GLN A 88 5.27 -0.62 -8.97
CA GLN A 88 4.44 -0.43 -7.78
C GLN A 88 5.30 -0.06 -6.57
N VAL A 89 6.49 -0.65 -6.43
CA VAL A 89 7.44 -0.31 -5.37
C VAL A 89 7.86 1.16 -5.46
N THR A 90 8.12 1.66 -6.67
CA THR A 90 8.47 3.08 -6.87
C THR A 90 7.33 4.04 -6.51
N GLN A 91 6.07 3.61 -6.64
CA GLN A 91 4.93 4.41 -6.18
C GLN A 91 4.91 4.54 -4.66
N TYR A 92 5.05 3.44 -3.92
CA TYR A 92 5.14 3.46 -2.46
C TYR A 92 6.33 4.30 -2.00
N LEU A 93 7.49 4.19 -2.66
CA LEU A 93 8.66 5.00 -2.37
C LEU A 93 8.39 6.50 -2.56
N LYS A 94 7.73 6.89 -3.66
CA LYS A 94 7.37 8.30 -3.91
C LYS A 94 6.44 8.86 -2.81
N GLU A 95 5.47 8.07 -2.37
CA GLU A 95 4.55 8.49 -1.30
C GLU A 95 5.23 8.56 0.07
N THR A 96 6.20 7.67 0.31
CA THR A 96 7.02 7.62 1.52
C THR A 96 7.93 8.85 1.64
N LEU A 97 8.66 9.17 0.57
CA LEU A 97 9.64 10.26 0.55
C LEU A 97 9.00 11.64 0.71
N GLY A 98 7.82 11.84 0.12
CA GLY A 98 7.08 13.08 0.30
C GLY A 98 7.92 14.33 0.00
N TRP A 99 8.72 14.39 -1.07
CA TRP A 99 9.70 15.46 -1.40
C TRP A 99 9.30 16.91 -1.00
N LEU A 100 8.02 17.29 -1.11
CA LEU A 100 7.49 18.63 -0.75
C LEU A 100 6.49 18.62 0.43
N ARG A 101 6.40 17.52 1.18
CA ARG A 101 5.39 17.24 2.22
C ARG A 101 6.03 16.46 3.37
N LYS A 102 5.30 16.27 4.47
CA LYS A 102 5.78 15.35 5.53
C LYS A 102 5.98 13.94 4.95
N PRO A 103 7.04 13.21 5.30
CA PRO A 103 7.20 11.82 4.89
C PRO A 103 6.05 10.96 5.44
N LEU A 104 5.64 9.94 4.68
CA LEU A 104 4.65 8.96 5.15
C LEU A 104 5.39 7.77 5.76
N LYS A 105 4.97 7.31 6.94
CA LYS A 105 5.49 6.07 7.51
C LYS A 105 4.96 4.91 6.68
N THR A 106 5.85 4.17 6.05
CA THR A 106 5.47 3.09 5.14
C THR A 106 6.17 1.81 5.54
N THR A 107 5.44 0.71 5.52
CA THR A 107 6.02 -0.63 5.61
C THR A 107 5.56 -1.49 4.45
N LEU A 108 6.45 -2.29 3.89
CA LEU A 108 6.12 -3.18 2.78
C LEU A 108 6.32 -4.64 3.16
N ILE A 109 5.28 -5.46 3.01
CA ILE A 109 5.32 -6.91 3.18
C ILE A 109 5.73 -7.54 1.84
N ALA A 110 6.99 -7.38 1.45
CA ALA A 110 7.47 -7.87 0.15
C ALA A 110 8.14 -9.24 0.20
N MET A 111 8.56 -9.73 1.38
CA MET A 111 9.39 -10.94 1.44
C MET A 111 8.64 -12.27 1.38
N ILE A 112 7.31 -12.25 1.36
CA ILE A 112 6.50 -13.47 1.13
C ILE A 112 6.67 -13.97 -0.32
N ASP A 113 6.76 -13.06 -1.30
CA ASP A 113 6.75 -13.39 -2.74
C ASP A 113 8.15 -13.72 -3.30
N LEU A 114 9.18 -13.73 -2.44
CA LEU A 114 10.59 -13.83 -2.86
C LEU A 114 11.30 -15.05 -2.27
N LYS A 115 10.54 -16.10 -1.92
CA LYS A 115 11.09 -17.44 -1.69
C LYS A 115 11.62 -17.98 -3.03
N GLY A 116 12.91 -17.77 -3.27
CA GLY A 116 13.61 -18.44 -4.38
C GLY A 116 14.79 -17.68 -4.98
N ASN A 117 15.02 -16.40 -4.65
CA ASN A 117 16.09 -15.63 -5.28
C ASN A 117 17.02 -14.93 -4.26
N PRO A 118 18.32 -15.28 -4.20
CA PRO A 118 19.27 -14.69 -3.26
C PRO A 118 19.54 -13.19 -3.49
N THR A 119 19.24 -12.66 -4.67
CA THR A 119 19.47 -11.24 -5.03
C THR A 119 18.48 -10.27 -4.39
N VAL A 120 17.45 -10.80 -3.72
CA VAL A 120 16.33 -10.03 -3.19
C VAL A 120 16.68 -9.28 -1.92
N LYS A 121 17.37 -9.97 -0.99
CA LYS A 121 17.79 -9.36 0.28
C LYS A 121 18.64 -8.09 0.06
N PRO A 122 19.69 -8.10 -0.79
CA PRO A 122 20.47 -6.89 -1.02
C PRO A 122 19.67 -5.78 -1.72
N MET A 123 18.78 -6.11 -2.66
CA MET A 123 17.90 -5.10 -3.28
C MET A 123 16.91 -4.48 -2.29
N ALA A 124 16.29 -5.28 -1.42
CA ALA A 124 15.40 -4.77 -0.39
C ALA A 124 16.17 -3.84 0.56
N SER A 125 17.34 -4.27 1.06
CA SER A 125 18.19 -3.44 1.90
C SER A 125 18.58 -2.12 1.23
N LEU A 126 18.95 -2.15 -0.06
CA LEU A 126 19.27 -0.96 -0.84
C LEU A 126 18.08 -0.01 -0.95
N VAL A 127 16.89 -0.53 -1.25
CA VAL A 127 15.67 0.28 -1.36
C VAL A 127 15.30 0.91 -0.02
N GLY A 128 15.41 0.15 1.08
CA GLY A 128 15.16 0.68 2.42
C GLY A 128 16.17 1.76 2.80
N TRP A 129 17.45 1.53 2.51
CA TRP A 129 18.52 2.50 2.74
C TRP A 129 18.30 3.79 1.94
N LEU A 130 18.01 3.69 0.64
CA LEU A 130 17.71 4.85 -0.21
C LEU A 130 16.50 5.62 0.34
N ALA A 131 15.39 4.94 0.62
CA ALA A 131 14.17 5.58 1.11
C ALA A 131 14.41 6.40 2.39
N ASN A 132 15.17 5.85 3.34
CA ASN A 132 15.45 6.50 4.61
C ASN A 132 16.56 7.57 4.48
N SER A 133 17.52 7.40 3.57
CA SER A 133 18.57 8.40 3.31
C SER A 133 18.02 9.71 2.72
N PHE A 134 16.89 9.65 2.02
CA PHE A 134 16.18 10.82 1.51
C PHE A 134 15.08 11.33 2.47
N GLY A 135 15.15 11.00 3.76
CA GLY A 135 14.24 11.52 4.80
C GLY A 135 12.89 10.81 4.91
N GLY A 136 12.72 9.66 4.25
CA GLY A 136 11.56 8.79 4.42
C GLY A 136 11.56 8.03 5.74
N ASN A 137 10.42 7.44 6.10
CA ASN A 137 10.31 6.47 7.20
C ASN A 137 9.78 5.15 6.64
N PHE A 138 10.71 4.31 6.18
CA PHE A 138 10.44 3.09 5.46
C PHE A 138 11.01 1.87 6.19
N HIS A 139 10.19 0.83 6.40
CA HIS A 139 10.62 -0.41 7.04
C HIS A 139 10.09 -1.66 6.29
N TRP A 140 10.94 -2.65 6.10
CA TRP A 140 10.51 -3.92 5.50
C TRP A 140 9.80 -4.85 6.49
N GLN A 141 8.61 -5.28 6.10
CA GLN A 141 7.83 -6.43 6.57
C GLN A 141 8.54 -7.77 6.36
N LEU A 142 9.20 -8.33 7.36
CA LEU A 142 9.72 -9.70 7.33
C LEU A 142 8.80 -10.64 8.10
N LEU A 143 8.38 -11.75 7.48
CA LEU A 143 7.92 -12.91 8.26
C LEU A 143 9.13 -13.72 8.68
N PRO A 144 9.20 -14.20 9.94
CA PRO A 144 10.24 -15.12 10.35
C PRO A 144 10.18 -16.37 9.45
N THR A 145 11.31 -16.69 8.82
CA THR A 145 11.55 -17.93 8.06
C THR A 145 12.26 -18.95 8.92
#